data_AF-A0A1V3NVR0-F1
#
_entry.id   AF-A0A1V3NVR0-F1
#
_cell.length_a   1.000
_cell.length_b   1.000
_cell.length_c   1.000
_cell.angle_alpha   90.00
_cell.angle_beta   90.00
_cell.angle_gamma   90.00
#
_symmetry.space_group_name_H-M   'P 1'
#
loop_
_entity.id
_entity.type
_entity.pdbx_description
1 polymer ?
#
loop_
_entity_poly.entity_id
_entity_poly.type
_entity_poly.pdbx_seq_one_letter_code
_entity_poly.pdbx_strand_id
1 'polypeptide(L)'
;MNVDALALYTGYAFCQAVNLQHVMADNELMVPFVVHWSKETPRPIPYPAQTQEQAVGLAVKACEDRALGPDGWSSGREGLIDPGDGKKRDVLLIEAWVPDLHPPVVLIHYYQKSPFALHFAFMWQNHAQVRRSPEEAKTFLLHVRRGIMSHPFGSQCMEYLEKSKR
;
A
#
# COMPACT_ATOMS: atom_id res chain seq x y z
N MET A 1 -6.38 3.81 19.09
CA MET A 1 -6.15 3.73 17.63
C MET A 1 -5.73 5.08 17.03
N ASN A 2 -4.51 5.19 16.48
CA ASN A 2 -4.01 6.40 15.80
C ASN A 2 -4.31 6.34 14.29
N VAL A 3 -5.47 6.85 13.89
CA VAL A 3 -5.98 6.78 12.51
C VAL A 3 -5.18 7.67 11.54
N ASP A 4 -4.63 8.78 12.04
CA ASP A 4 -3.86 9.71 11.20
C ASP A 4 -2.50 9.10 10.82
N ALA A 5 -1.84 8.43 11.77
CA ALA A 5 -0.65 7.65 11.48
C ALA A 5 -0.96 6.51 10.49
N LEU A 6 -2.08 5.81 10.70
CA LEU A 6 -2.55 4.77 9.78
C LEU A 6 -2.68 5.27 8.34
N ALA A 7 -3.36 6.40 8.15
CA ALA A 7 -3.51 7.01 6.83
C ALA A 7 -2.17 7.43 6.23
N LEU A 8 -1.31 8.07 7.02
CA LEU A 8 0.00 8.55 6.59
C LEU A 8 0.89 7.39 6.12
N TYR A 9 1.03 6.34 6.92
CA TYR A 9 1.88 5.22 6.56
C TYR A 9 1.29 4.38 5.42
N THR A 10 -0.04 4.32 5.29
CA THR A 10 -0.68 3.73 4.09
C THR A 10 -0.27 4.48 2.82
N GLY A 11 -0.29 5.83 2.85
CA GLY A 11 0.14 6.64 1.71
C GLY A 11 1.62 6.48 1.37
N TYR A 12 2.47 6.42 2.38
CA TYR A 12 3.89 6.17 2.20
C TYR A 12 4.16 4.80 1.56
N ALA A 13 3.54 3.74 2.08
CA ALA A 13 3.66 2.39 1.53
C ALA A 13 3.12 2.32 0.09
N PHE A 14 2.00 2.98 -0.20
CA PHE A 14 1.50 3.10 -1.57
C PHE A 14 2.55 3.73 -2.50
N CYS A 15 3.13 4.87 -2.11
CA CYS A 15 4.15 5.53 -2.93
C CYS A 15 5.40 4.67 -3.12
N GLN A 16 5.82 3.92 -2.11
CA GLN A 16 6.92 2.96 -2.23
C GLN A 16 6.61 1.87 -3.27
N ALA A 17 5.40 1.31 -3.26
CA ALA A 17 5.00 0.29 -4.22
C ALA A 17 4.94 0.84 -5.65
N VAL A 18 4.44 2.06 -5.84
CA VAL A 18 4.46 2.77 -7.12
C VAL A 18 5.89 2.98 -7.61
N ASN A 19 6.78 3.45 -6.73
CA ASN A 19 8.20 3.66 -7.07
C ASN A 19 8.86 2.35 -7.53
N LEU A 20 8.64 1.25 -6.81
CA LEU A 20 9.17 -0.07 -7.20
C LEU A 20 8.67 -0.48 -8.59
N GLN A 21 7.36 -0.45 -8.84
CA GLN A 21 6.82 -0.84 -10.14
C GLN A 21 7.26 0.10 -11.27
N HIS A 22 7.51 1.37 -10.98
CA HIS A 22 7.99 2.34 -11.96
C HIS A 22 9.43 2.03 -12.45
N VAL A 23 10.31 1.56 -11.56
CA VAL A 23 11.74 1.35 -11.89
C VAL A 23 12.08 -0.09 -12.26
N MET A 24 11.18 -1.03 -12.00
CA MET A 24 11.38 -2.45 -12.27
C MET A 24 11.30 -2.79 -13.76
N ALA A 25 12.09 -3.75 -14.21
CA ALA A 25 11.99 -4.27 -15.56
C ALA A 25 10.68 -5.05 -15.76
N ASP A 26 10.13 -5.04 -16.98
CA ASP A 26 8.81 -5.61 -17.29
C ASP A 26 8.63 -7.07 -16.82
N ASN A 27 9.69 -7.88 -16.88
CA ASN A 27 9.70 -9.30 -16.50
C ASN A 27 9.99 -9.57 -15.02
N GLU A 28 10.20 -8.54 -14.19
CA GLU A 28 10.47 -8.70 -12.76
C GLU A 28 9.20 -8.65 -11.92
N LEU A 29 9.15 -9.44 -10.85
CA LEU A 29 8.05 -9.43 -9.89
C LEU A 29 8.49 -8.67 -8.64
N MET A 30 7.60 -7.85 -8.09
CA MET A 30 7.89 -7.01 -6.96
C MET A 30 8.19 -7.87 -5.73
N VAL A 31 9.29 -7.57 -5.05
CA VAL A 31 9.56 -8.16 -3.74
C VAL A 31 8.63 -7.48 -2.72
N PRO A 32 7.77 -8.23 -2.00
CA PRO A 32 6.94 -7.67 -0.94
C PRO A 32 7.78 -6.97 0.13
N PHE A 33 7.24 -5.90 0.69
CA PHE A 33 7.91 -5.16 1.75
C PHE A 33 6.97 -4.85 2.92
N VAL A 34 7.58 -4.60 4.09
CA VAL A 34 6.90 -4.08 5.27
C VAL A 34 7.60 -2.81 5.74
N VAL A 35 6.82 -1.78 6.02
CA VAL A 35 7.24 -0.52 6.63
C VAL A 35 6.88 -0.58 8.11
N HIS A 36 7.91 -0.55 8.94
CA HIS A 36 7.75 -0.55 10.40
C HIS A 36 7.68 0.88 10.92
N TRP A 37 6.73 1.18 11.80
CA TRP A 37 6.46 2.56 12.24
C TRP A 37 7.32 3.02 13.43
N SER A 38 8.44 2.36 13.68
CA SER A 38 9.18 2.47 14.94
C SER A 38 10.32 3.51 14.95
N LYS A 39 10.41 4.43 13.97
CA LYS A 39 11.45 5.50 13.92
C LYS A 39 10.95 6.76 13.21
N GLU A 40 11.60 7.88 13.49
CA GLU A 40 11.38 9.24 12.94
C GLU A 40 11.30 9.30 11.39
N THR A 41 11.62 8.22 10.68
CA THR A 41 11.48 8.11 9.23
C THR A 41 10.97 6.71 8.84
N PRO A 42 9.89 6.60 8.05
CA PRO A 42 9.42 5.32 7.54
C PRO A 42 10.51 4.64 6.70
N ARG A 43 10.76 3.34 6.92
CA ARG A 43 11.70 2.55 6.12
C ARG A 43 11.05 1.25 5.64
N PRO A 44 10.91 1.07 4.31
CA PRO A 44 10.52 -0.22 3.73
C PRO A 44 11.62 -1.26 3.94
N ILE A 45 11.22 -2.45 4.41
CA ILE A 45 12.09 -3.62 4.53
C ILE A 45 11.59 -4.67 3.53
N PRO A 46 12.39 -5.07 2.53
CA PRO A 46 12.01 -6.09 1.57
C PRO A 46 12.12 -7.50 2.16
N TYR A 47 11.27 -8.41 1.70
CA TYR A 47 11.26 -9.83 2.09
C TYR A 47 11.48 -10.74 0.86
N PRO A 48 12.73 -10.82 0.36
CA PRO A 48 13.04 -11.65 -0.81
C PRO A 48 13.00 -13.14 -0.48
N ALA A 49 12.62 -13.95 -1.47
CA ALA A 49 12.68 -15.41 -1.41
C ALA A 49 12.89 -16.00 -2.81
N GLN A 50 12.99 -17.33 -2.90
CA GLN A 50 13.17 -18.02 -4.19
C GLN A 50 11.88 -18.01 -5.04
N THR A 51 10.71 -17.96 -4.41
CA THR A 51 9.42 -17.87 -5.09
C THR A 51 8.60 -16.70 -4.56
N GLN A 52 7.68 -16.19 -5.37
CA GLN A 52 6.75 -15.14 -4.94
C GLN A 52 5.88 -15.56 -3.77
N GLU A 53 5.39 -16.80 -3.77
CA GLU A 53 4.60 -17.34 -2.65
C GLU A 53 5.39 -17.31 -1.33
N GLN A 54 6.66 -17.72 -1.36
CA GLN A 54 7.53 -17.65 -0.17
C GLN A 54 7.79 -16.20 0.26
N ALA A 55 8.03 -15.30 -0.69
CA ALA A 55 8.30 -13.89 -0.40
C ALA A 55 7.08 -13.22 0.27
N VAL A 56 5.87 -13.51 -0.23
CA VAL A 56 4.61 -13.08 0.37
C VAL A 56 4.44 -13.69 1.76
N GLY A 57 4.68 -14.99 1.92
CA GLY A 57 4.59 -15.68 3.21
C GLY A 57 5.53 -15.08 4.27
N LEU A 58 6.76 -14.71 3.88
CA LEU A 58 7.71 -14.04 4.77
C LEU A 58 7.23 -12.64 5.20
N ALA A 59 6.71 -11.85 4.27
CA ALA A 59 6.17 -10.52 4.57
C ALA A 59 4.93 -10.61 5.48
N VAL A 60 4.01 -11.55 5.21
CA VAL A 60 2.81 -11.79 6.04
C VAL A 60 3.22 -12.19 7.45
N LYS A 61 4.14 -13.15 7.59
CA LYS A 61 4.64 -13.57 8.92
C LYS A 61 5.27 -12.40 9.67
N ALA A 62 6.04 -11.54 9.00
CA ALA A 62 6.62 -10.36 9.64
C ALA A 62 5.56 -9.36 10.14
N CYS A 63 4.44 -9.21 9.41
CA CYS A 63 3.29 -8.43 9.87
C CYS A 63 2.61 -9.07 11.09
N GLU A 64 2.42 -10.39 11.09
CA GLU A 64 1.81 -11.15 12.20
C GLU A 64 2.65 -11.09 13.47
N ASP A 65 3.96 -11.36 13.37
CA ASP A 65 4.91 -11.30 14.48
C ASP A 65 4.91 -9.90 15.13
N ARG A 66 4.63 -8.86 14.34
CA ARG A 66 4.63 -7.46 14.78
C ARG A 66 3.28 -6.96 15.26
N ALA A 67 2.18 -7.62 14.89
CA ALA A 67 0.86 -7.36 15.47
C ALA A 67 0.80 -7.65 16.99
N LEU A 68 1.86 -8.26 17.54
CA LEU A 68 2.08 -8.46 18.98
C LEU A 68 2.76 -7.27 19.68
N GLY A 69 3.23 -6.27 18.92
CA GLY A 69 3.95 -5.09 19.44
C GLY A 69 3.07 -3.83 19.58
N PRO A 70 3.58 -2.76 20.22
CA PRO A 70 2.84 -1.50 20.41
C PRO A 70 2.82 -0.60 19.17
N ASP A 71 3.65 -0.89 18.16
CA ASP A 71 3.78 -0.06 16.96
C ASP A 71 2.92 -0.59 15.80
N GLY A 72 2.48 0.31 14.92
CA GLY A 72 1.84 -0.06 13.66
C GLY A 72 2.80 -0.55 12.58
N TRP A 73 2.23 -1.05 11.50
CA TRP A 73 2.95 -1.44 10.30
C TRP A 73 2.11 -1.17 9.05
N SER A 74 2.78 -1.07 7.90
CA SER A 74 2.11 -1.08 6.59
C SER A 74 2.93 -1.90 5.61
N SER A 75 2.29 -2.67 4.73
CA SER A 75 2.95 -3.52 3.75
C SER A 75 2.53 -3.15 2.34
N GLY A 76 3.33 -3.58 1.36
CA GLY A 76 2.99 -3.45 -0.04
C GLY A 76 3.45 -4.66 -0.83
N ARG A 77 2.61 -5.11 -1.76
CA ARG A 77 2.90 -6.16 -2.74
C ARG A 77 2.08 -5.95 -4.01
N GLU A 78 2.48 -6.61 -5.08
CA GLU A 78 1.61 -6.76 -6.25
C GLU A 78 0.61 -7.93 -6.07
N GLY A 79 -0.42 -7.93 -6.90
CA GLY A 79 -1.42 -8.98 -6.96
C GLY A 79 -2.21 -8.93 -8.26
N LEU A 80 -3.08 -9.92 -8.44
CA LEU A 80 -3.97 -10.03 -9.58
C LEU A 80 -5.42 -10.06 -9.10
N ILE A 81 -6.27 -9.20 -9.66
CA ILE A 81 -7.71 -9.17 -9.38
C ILE A 81 -8.49 -9.35 -10.67
N ASP A 82 -9.53 -10.18 -10.61
CA ASP A 82 -10.57 -10.25 -11.64
C ASP A 82 -11.76 -9.38 -11.20
N PRO A 83 -12.07 -8.29 -11.91
CA PRO A 83 -13.18 -7.40 -11.60
C PRO A 83 -14.56 -7.96 -11.99
N GLY A 84 -14.63 -9.22 -12.44
CA GLY A 84 -15.85 -9.92 -12.86
C GLY A 84 -16.00 -10.04 -14.38
N ASP A 85 -14.95 -9.72 -15.15
CA ASP A 85 -14.93 -9.84 -16.62
C ASP A 85 -14.09 -11.02 -17.12
N GLY A 86 -13.59 -11.85 -16.20
CA GLY A 86 -12.75 -13.00 -16.52
C GLY A 86 -11.29 -12.62 -16.83
N LYS A 87 -10.93 -11.33 -16.76
CA LYS A 87 -9.57 -10.86 -17.04
C LYS A 87 -8.91 -10.38 -15.77
N LYS A 88 -7.86 -11.10 -15.36
CA LYS A 88 -6.99 -10.66 -14.27
C LYS A 88 -6.24 -9.41 -14.67
N ARG A 89 -6.16 -8.44 -13.76
CA ARG A 89 -5.43 -7.20 -13.90
C ARG A 89 -4.50 -7.01 -12.73
N ASP A 90 -3.35 -6.40 -13.00
CA ASP A 90 -2.35 -6.10 -11.99
C ASP A 90 -2.84 -5.01 -11.03
N VAL A 91 -2.62 -5.26 -9.75
CA VAL A 91 -2.92 -4.32 -8.67
C VAL A 91 -1.76 -4.19 -7.71
N LEU A 92 -1.60 -2.99 -7.16
CA LEU A 92 -0.89 -2.77 -5.92
C LEU A 92 -1.86 -3.06 -4.77
N LEU A 93 -1.44 -3.92 -3.85
CA LEU A 93 -2.15 -4.22 -2.62
C LEU A 93 -1.33 -3.70 -1.44
N ILE A 94 -1.90 -2.72 -0.74
CA ILE A 94 -1.31 -2.04 0.40
C ILE A 94 -2.15 -2.36 1.62
N GLU A 95 -1.51 -2.85 2.68
CA GLU A 95 -2.18 -3.14 3.94
C GLU A 95 -1.57 -2.25 5.03
N ALA A 96 -2.37 -1.85 5.99
CA ALA A 96 -1.89 -1.08 7.12
C ALA A 96 -2.64 -1.44 8.40
N TRP A 97 -1.90 -1.50 9.50
CA TRP A 97 -2.39 -1.95 10.79
C TRP A 97 -1.82 -1.09 11.93
N VAL A 98 -2.61 -0.97 12.99
CA VAL A 98 -2.25 -0.37 14.28
C VAL A 98 -2.86 -1.21 15.39
N PRO A 99 -2.34 -1.11 16.63
CA PRO A 99 -3.03 -1.66 17.79
C PRO A 99 -4.50 -1.26 17.81
N ASP A 100 -5.36 -2.22 18.20
CA ASP A 100 -6.82 -2.14 18.26
C ASP A 100 -7.57 -2.14 16.91
N LEU A 101 -6.89 -2.27 15.77
CA LEU A 101 -7.51 -2.34 14.44
C LEU A 101 -7.59 -3.79 13.95
N HIS A 102 -8.80 -4.31 13.73
CA HIS A 102 -8.99 -5.65 13.20
C HIS A 102 -10.20 -5.70 12.25
N PRO A 103 -10.03 -6.15 10.98
CA PRO A 103 -8.77 -6.53 10.30
C PRO A 103 -7.86 -5.33 9.97
N PRO A 104 -6.70 -5.48 9.29
CA PRO A 104 -5.98 -4.36 8.70
C PRO A 104 -6.82 -3.59 7.67
N VAL A 105 -6.49 -2.31 7.45
CA VAL A 105 -7.04 -1.56 6.30
C VAL A 105 -6.34 -2.05 5.03
N VAL A 106 -7.13 -2.26 3.97
CA VAL A 106 -6.63 -2.69 2.67
C VAL A 106 -6.96 -1.64 1.61
N LEU A 107 -5.92 -1.16 0.92
CA LEU A 107 -5.98 -0.33 -0.27
C LEU A 107 -5.54 -1.16 -1.47
N ILE A 108 -6.35 -1.12 -2.52
CA ILE A 108 -6.10 -1.76 -3.81
C ILE A 108 -6.06 -0.65 -4.87
N HIS A 109 -5.08 -0.73 -5.76
CA HIS A 109 -4.97 0.22 -6.86
C HIS A 109 -4.48 -0.46 -8.13
N TYR A 110 -5.20 -0.28 -9.24
CA TYR A 110 -4.80 -0.85 -10.51
C TYR A 110 -3.63 -0.08 -11.11
N TYR A 111 -2.75 -0.81 -11.78
CA TYR A 111 -1.65 -0.20 -12.51
C TYR A 111 -1.38 -0.98 -13.80
N GLN A 112 -0.70 -0.32 -14.72
CA GLN A 112 -0.10 -0.93 -15.90
C GLN A 112 1.40 -0.68 -15.80
N LYS A 113 2.21 -1.70 -16.07
CA LYS A 113 3.66 -1.61 -15.92
C LYS A 113 4.36 -0.90 -17.07
N SER A 114 3.90 -1.12 -18.31
CA SER A 114 4.57 -0.61 -19.52
C SER A 114 3.57 -0.10 -20.57
N PRO A 115 3.62 1.19 -20.96
CA PRO A 115 4.22 2.27 -20.17
C PRO A 115 3.58 2.36 -18.77
N PHE A 116 4.36 2.76 -17.76
CA PHE A 116 3.86 2.82 -16.39
C PHE A 116 2.70 3.80 -16.26
N ALA A 117 1.57 3.32 -15.75
CA ALA A 117 0.39 4.14 -15.48
C ALA A 117 -0.37 3.61 -14.26
N LEU A 118 -0.97 4.53 -13.51
CA LEU A 118 -1.98 4.20 -12.52
C LEU A 118 -3.37 4.29 -13.15
N HIS A 119 -4.28 3.43 -12.70
CA HIS A 119 -5.64 3.36 -13.22
C HIS A 119 -6.67 3.45 -12.10
N PHE A 120 -7.77 4.13 -12.42
CA PHE A 120 -8.91 4.33 -11.52
C PHE A 120 -8.54 5.08 -10.22
N ALA A 121 -9.51 5.20 -9.32
CA ALA A 121 -9.32 5.78 -7.99
C ALA A 121 -8.82 4.73 -6.98
N PHE A 122 -8.42 5.17 -5.79
CA PHE A 122 -8.14 4.27 -4.68
C PHE A 122 -9.37 3.42 -4.32
N MET A 123 -9.22 2.10 -4.42
CA MET A 123 -10.24 1.16 -3.97
C MET A 123 -9.89 0.69 -2.57
N TRP A 124 -10.72 1.07 -1.62
CA TRP A 124 -10.55 0.68 -0.23
C TRP A 124 -11.53 -0.43 0.09
N GLN A 125 -11.05 -1.49 0.75
CA GLN A 125 -11.99 -2.43 1.35
C GLN A 125 -12.75 -1.73 2.48
N ASN A 126 -14.05 -1.99 2.56
CA ASN A 126 -14.89 -1.43 3.62
C ASN A 126 -14.34 -1.86 4.97
N HIS A 127 -14.15 -0.89 5.87
CA HIS A 127 -13.58 -1.14 7.18
C HIS A 127 -14.43 -0.48 8.28
N ALA A 128 -15.14 -1.27 9.08
CA ALA A 128 -16.13 -0.74 10.04
C ALA A 128 -15.54 0.23 11.07
N GLN A 129 -14.26 0.07 11.43
CA GLN A 129 -13.61 0.91 12.43
C GLN A 129 -13.01 2.22 11.89
N VAL A 130 -12.85 2.37 10.57
CA VAL A 130 -12.11 3.48 9.94
C VAL A 130 -12.98 4.12 8.86
N ARG A 131 -12.94 5.45 8.69
CA ARG A 131 -13.74 6.19 7.69
C ARG A 131 -15.26 6.01 7.87
N ARG A 132 -15.75 6.27 9.08
CA ARG A 132 -17.16 6.05 9.48
C ARG A 132 -18.09 7.14 8.97
N SER A 133 -17.54 8.31 8.62
CA SER A 133 -18.27 9.42 8.01
C SER A 133 -17.55 9.96 6.76
N PRO A 134 -18.27 10.70 5.88
CA PRO A 134 -17.65 11.39 4.75
C PRO A 134 -16.52 12.35 5.15
N GLU A 135 -16.66 13.04 6.28
CA GLU A 135 -15.67 13.98 6.82
C GLU A 135 -14.41 13.23 7.26
N GLU A 136 -14.56 12.13 8.01
CA GLU A 136 -13.45 11.27 8.39
C GLU A 136 -12.75 10.69 7.16
N ALA A 137 -13.50 10.30 6.12
CA ALA A 137 -12.92 9.81 4.88
C ALA A 137 -12.09 10.89 4.16
N LYS A 138 -12.52 12.16 4.16
CA LYS A 138 -11.74 13.28 3.59
C LYS A 138 -10.45 13.52 4.37
N THR A 139 -10.54 13.57 5.71
CA THR A 139 -9.37 13.73 6.59
C THR A 139 -8.38 12.57 6.40
N PHE A 140 -8.88 11.34 6.32
CA PHE A 140 -8.06 10.17 6.06
C PHE A 140 -7.31 10.30 4.72
N LEU A 141 -7.99 10.68 3.64
CA LEU A 141 -7.35 10.88 2.33
C LEU A 141 -6.32 12.03 2.33
N LEU A 142 -6.53 13.08 3.13
CA LEU A 142 -5.53 14.14 3.32
C LEU A 142 -4.24 13.56 3.91
N HIS A 143 -4.35 12.73 4.95
CA HIS A 143 -3.19 12.08 5.57
C HIS A 143 -2.53 11.05 4.64
N VAL A 144 -3.30 10.31 3.83
CA VAL A 144 -2.74 9.46 2.76
C VAL A 144 -1.89 10.28 1.79
N ARG A 145 -2.39 11.43 1.31
CA ARG A 145 -1.62 12.31 0.43
C ARG A 145 -0.35 12.84 1.09
N ARG A 146 -0.41 13.20 2.38
CA ARG A 146 0.79 13.59 3.15
C ARG A 146 1.80 12.46 3.23
N GLY A 147 1.34 11.22 3.40
CA GLY A 147 2.17 10.02 3.37
C GLY A 147 2.86 9.79 2.03
N ILE A 148 2.14 9.99 0.92
CA ILE A 148 2.72 9.91 -0.43
C ILE A 148 3.82 10.96 -0.57
N MET A 149 3.54 12.20 -0.19
CA MET A 149 4.48 13.32 -0.34
C MET A 149 5.69 13.25 0.60
N SER A 150 5.65 12.46 1.67
CA SER A 150 6.82 12.25 2.53
C SER A 150 7.82 11.23 1.98
N HIS A 151 7.41 10.45 0.96
CA HIS A 151 8.32 9.56 0.25
C HIS A 151 9.15 10.35 -0.79
N PRO A 152 10.45 10.01 -1.01
CA PRO A 152 11.29 10.72 -2.00
C PRO A 152 10.74 10.74 -3.43
N PHE A 153 9.98 9.70 -3.81
CA PHE A 153 9.27 9.60 -5.10
C PHE A 153 7.87 10.26 -5.09
N GLY A 154 7.52 10.98 -4.01
CA GLY A 154 6.17 11.46 -3.75
C GLY A 154 5.59 12.36 -4.84
N SER A 155 6.38 13.33 -5.33
CA SER A 155 5.95 14.23 -6.40
C SER A 155 5.61 13.46 -7.69
N GLN A 156 6.47 12.52 -8.09
CA GLN A 156 6.23 11.70 -9.28
C GLN A 156 5.04 10.75 -9.11
N CYS A 157 4.87 10.18 -7.91
CA CYS A 157 3.70 9.37 -7.58
C CYS A 157 2.40 10.16 -7.66
N MET A 158 2.39 11.40 -7.18
CA MET A 158 1.22 12.29 -7.31
C MET A 158 0.91 12.62 -8.75
N GLU A 159 1.91 12.87 -9.60
CA GLU A 159 1.67 13.05 -11.04
C GLU A 159 1.00 11.84 -11.69
N TYR A 160 1.39 10.62 -11.32
CA TYR A 160 0.73 9.41 -11.82
C TYR A 160 -0.71 9.30 -11.34
N LEU A 161 -1.01 9.69 -10.10
CA LEU A 161 -2.37 9.72 -9.58
C LEU A 161 -3.23 10.77 -10.30
N GLU A 162 -2.69 11.94 -10.59
CA GLU A 162 -3.39 13.01 -11.30
C GLU A 162 -3.67 12.66 -12.77
N LYS A 163 -2.73 11.93 -13.41
CA LYS A 163 -2.85 11.42 -14.77
C LYS A 163 -3.63 10.10 -14.85
N SER A 164 -4.05 9.54 -13.71
CA SER A 164 -4.75 8.26 -13.66
C SER A 164 -6.01 8.31 -14.52
N LYS A 165 -6.09 7.39 -15.48
CA LYS A 165 -7.23 7.29 -16.39
C LYS A 165 -8.39 6.62 -15.65
N ARG A 166 -9.57 7.25 -15.71
CA ARG A 166 -10.82 6.68 -15.21
C ARG A 166 -11.34 5.57 -16.11
#